data_AF-A0A8I6Y718-F1
#
_entry.id   AF-A0A8I6Y718-F1
#
_cell.length_a   1.000
_cell.length_b   1.000
_cell.length_c   1.000
_cell.angle_alpha   90.00
_cell.angle_beta   90.00
_cell.angle_gamma   90.00
#
_symmetry.space_group_name_H-M   'P 1'
#
loop_
_entity.id
_entity.type
_entity.pdbx_description
1 polymer ?
#
loop_
_entity_poly.entity_id
_entity_poly.type
_entity_poly.pdbx_seq_one_letter_code
_entity_poly.pdbx_strand_id
1 'polypeptide(L)'
;MVGLTIIHTGGFALHRTSVRLCAARNGKSAPVAKAAEALVCRGLGITKNGQDVIVEMLNAFRDRFKEKLPQEVIIAMRGIFKLDDSGATVVEDTLLLHGGGGALEVDNGQDAI
;
A
#
# COMPACT_ATOMS: atom_id res chain seq x y z
N MET A 1 23.98 42.30 1.20
CA MET A 1 24.11 43.76 1.03
C MET A 1 22.83 44.40 1.53
N VAL A 2 22.88 45.23 2.58
CA VAL A 2 21.71 45.97 3.08
C VAL A 2 21.65 47.28 2.32
N GLY A 3 20.54 47.57 1.63
CA GLY A 3 20.34 48.85 0.96
C GLY A 3 19.66 49.83 1.92
N LEU A 4 20.29 50.98 2.14
CA LEU A 4 19.72 52.09 2.90
C LEU A 4 19.35 53.20 1.91
N THR A 5 18.08 53.60 1.91
CA THR A 5 17.61 54.71 1.07
C THR A 5 17.19 55.87 1.98
N ILE A 6 17.76 57.05 1.74
CA ILE A 6 17.42 58.27 2.48
C ILE A 6 16.23 58.92 1.77
N ILE A 7 15.12 59.11 2.49
CA ILE A 7 13.92 59.75 1.94
C ILE A 7 14.00 61.24 2.28
N HIS A 8 13.83 62.09 1.26
CA HIS A 8 14.04 63.55 1.32
C HIS A 8 13.13 64.29 2.32
N THR A 9 12.12 63.64 2.88
CA THR A 9 11.20 64.18 3.91
C THR A 9 11.51 63.69 5.33
N GLY A 10 12.80 63.58 5.67
CA GLY A 10 13.25 63.44 7.06
C GLY A 10 13.16 62.03 7.65
N GLY A 11 13.37 60.99 6.84
CA GLY A 11 13.36 59.61 7.32
C GLY A 11 14.31 58.68 6.57
N PHE A 12 14.77 57.62 7.25
CA PHE A 12 15.58 56.56 6.66
C PHE A 12 14.75 55.29 6.53
N ALA A 13 14.67 54.73 5.32
CA ALA A 13 14.02 53.44 5.09
C ALA A 13 15.09 52.37 4.84
N LEU A 14 15.10 51.35 5.70
CA LEU A 14 16.05 50.25 5.64
C LEU A 14 15.38 49.06 4.95
N HIS A 15 15.65 48.88 3.65
CA HIS A 15 15.06 47.79 2.88
C HIS A 15 15.96 46.55 2.98
N ARG A 16 15.56 45.59 3.81
CA ARG A 16 16.28 44.32 3.96
C ARG A 16 15.96 43.39 2.80
N THR A 17 16.67 43.52 1.68
CA THR A 17 16.65 42.55 0.55
C THR A 17 17.41 41.26 0.92
N SER A 18 16.94 40.54 1.94
CA SER A 18 17.45 39.21 2.21
C SER A 18 16.66 38.20 1.37
N VAL A 19 17.31 37.64 0.35
CA VAL A 19 16.78 36.55 -0.50
C VAL A 19 16.21 35.39 0.36
N ARG A 20 16.80 35.14 1.54
CA ARG A 20 16.34 34.09 2.47
C ARG A 20 14.99 34.40 3.12
N LEU A 21 14.70 35.67 3.42
CA LEU A 21 13.41 36.09 4.00
C LEU A 21 12.30 36.10 2.94
N CYS A 22 12.63 36.46 1.69
CA CYS A 22 11.68 36.40 0.58
C CYS A 22 11.32 34.95 0.21
N ALA A 23 12.27 34.02 0.28
CA ALA A 23 12.01 32.58 0.09
C ALA A 23 11.10 32.00 1.19
N ALA A 24 11.30 32.41 2.45
CA ALA A 24 10.45 31.98 3.57
C ALA A 24 9.01 32.54 3.50
N ARG A 25 8.81 33.72 2.88
CA ARG A 25 7.47 34.32 2.69
C ARG A 25 6.65 33.63 1.59
N ASN A 26 7.31 33.09 0.58
CA ASN A 26 6.66 32.46 -0.58
C ASN A 26 6.57 30.93 -0.47
N GLY A 27 7.26 30.32 0.50
CA GLY A 27 7.08 28.91 0.83
C GLY A 27 5.74 28.75 1.54
N LYS A 28 4.73 28.25 0.82
CA LYS A 28 3.46 27.79 1.40
C LYS A 28 3.80 26.90 2.60
N SER A 29 3.68 27.41 3.82
CA SER A 29 3.90 26.61 5.01
C SER A 29 2.86 25.50 4.95
N ALA A 30 3.34 24.25 4.78
CA ALA A 30 2.45 23.13 4.97
C ALA A 30 1.82 23.30 6.37
N PRO A 31 0.49 23.12 6.52
CA PRO A 31 -0.14 23.23 7.83
C PRO A 31 0.65 22.38 8.81
N VAL A 32 0.98 22.92 9.99
CA VAL A 32 1.92 22.32 10.96
C VAL A 32 1.63 20.84 11.22
N ALA A 33 0.35 20.46 11.23
CA ALA A 33 -0.10 19.07 11.31
C ALA A 33 0.49 18.17 10.22
N LYS A 34 0.51 18.61 8.96
CA LYS A 34 1.05 17.86 7.81
C LYS A 34 2.59 17.76 7.87
N ALA A 35 3.25 18.77 8.42
CA ALA A 35 4.69 18.72 8.66
C ALA A 35 5.06 17.75 9.80
N ALA A 36 4.26 17.74 10.87
CA ALA A 36 4.42 16.79 11.97
C ALA A 36 4.14 15.35 11.53
N GLU A 37 3.06 15.12 10.78
CA GLU A 37 2.73 13.83 10.17
C GLU A 37 3.89 13.32 9.30
N ALA A 38 4.44 14.15 8.41
CA ALA A 38 5.56 13.76 7.56
C ALA A 38 6.82 13.40 8.38
N LEU A 39 7.09 14.09 9.49
CA LEU A 39 8.19 13.77 10.39
C LEU A 39 7.99 12.45 11.12
N VAL A 40 6.77 12.18 11.59
CA VAL A 40 6.42 10.93 12.27
C VAL A 40 6.52 9.75 11.29
N CYS A 41 5.92 9.87 10.11
CA CYS A 41 5.98 8.82 9.08
C CYS A 41 7.43 8.53 8.63
N ARG A 42 8.26 9.57 8.50
CA ARG A 42 9.69 9.40 8.22
C ARG A 42 10.46 8.76 9.37
N GLY A 43 10.16 9.14 10.61
CA GLY A 43 10.76 8.58 11.82
C GLY A 43 10.42 7.11 12.03
N LEU A 44 9.21 6.70 11.65
CA LEU A 44 8.75 5.30 11.68
C LEU A 44 9.19 4.48 10.45
N GLY A 45 9.83 5.10 9.45
CA GLY A 45 10.25 4.43 8.23
C GLY A 45 9.11 4.10 7.26
N ILE A 46 7.92 4.64 7.47
CA ILE A 46 6.74 4.47 6.60
C ILE A 46 6.97 5.19 5.27
N THR A 47 7.55 6.39 5.32
CA THR A 47 7.88 7.17 4.13
C THR A 47 9.38 7.47 4.02
N LYS A 48 9.96 7.25 2.84
CA LYS A 48 11.34 7.60 2.49
C LYS A 48 11.31 8.55 1.32
N ASN A 49 11.87 9.75 1.49
CA ASN A 49 11.90 10.80 0.46
C ASN A 49 10.50 11.21 -0.07
N GLY A 50 9.45 11.04 0.75
CA GLY A 50 8.06 11.31 0.33
C GLY A 50 7.38 10.14 -0.38
N GLN A 51 8.08 9.02 -0.60
CA GLN A 51 7.52 7.79 -1.14
C GLN A 51 7.13 6.85 -0.01
N ASP A 52 5.95 6.22 -0.12
CA ASP A 52 5.47 5.23 0.84
C ASP A 52 6.20 3.89 0.64
N VAL A 53 7.11 3.59 1.56
CA VAL A 53 7.98 2.42 1.52
C VAL A 53 7.16 1.14 1.70
N ILE A 54 6.08 1.20 2.47
CA ILE A 54 5.24 0.04 2.76
C ILE A 54 4.49 -0.35 1.49
N VAL A 55 3.88 0.61 0.80
CA VAL A 55 3.15 0.35 -0.45
C VAL A 55 4.09 -0.18 -1.54
N GLU A 56 5.28 0.37 -1.67
CA GLU A 56 6.29 -0.11 -2.63
C GLU A 56 6.73 -1.55 -2.31
N MET A 57 7.04 -1.84 -1.03
CA MET A 57 7.42 -3.17 -0.59
C MET A 57 6.30 -4.20 -0.80
N LEU A 58 5.06 -3.85 -0.46
CA LEU A 58 3.90 -4.73 -0.66
C LEU A 58 3.64 -4.99 -2.13
N ASN A 59 3.82 -4.00 -3.00
CA ASN A 59 3.72 -4.19 -4.45
C ASN A 59 4.82 -5.12 -4.97
N ALA A 60 6.07 -4.89 -4.58
CA ALA A 60 7.19 -5.76 -4.96
C ALA A 60 7.05 -7.19 -4.40
N PHE A 61 6.46 -7.33 -3.21
CA PHE A 61 6.12 -8.64 -2.64
C PHE A 61 5.02 -9.31 -3.46
N ARG A 62 3.91 -8.61 -3.72
CA ARG A 62 2.81 -9.10 -4.54
C ARG A 62 3.27 -9.53 -5.93
N ASP A 63 4.18 -8.78 -6.55
CA ASP A 63 4.72 -9.09 -7.87
C ASP A 63 5.44 -10.45 -7.91
N ARG A 64 6.02 -10.91 -6.79
CA ARG A 64 6.59 -12.26 -6.67
C ARG A 64 5.55 -13.38 -6.74
N PHE A 65 4.28 -13.09 -6.50
CA PHE A 65 3.17 -14.04 -6.56
C PHE A 65 2.27 -13.84 -7.80
N LYS A 66 2.56 -12.85 -8.65
CA LYS A 66 1.79 -12.60 -9.88
C LYS A 66 2.16 -13.57 -11.00
N GLU A 67 3.37 -14.11 -10.98
CA GLU A 67 3.77 -15.15 -11.91
C GLU A 67 3.11 -16.48 -11.52
N LYS A 68 2.83 -17.33 -12.51
CA LYS A 68 2.37 -18.69 -12.22
C LYS A 68 3.41 -19.36 -11.33
N LEU A 69 2.95 -20.02 -10.26
CA LEU A 69 3.82 -20.84 -9.43
C LEU A 69 4.61 -21.80 -10.33
N PRO A 70 5.91 -21.99 -10.08
CA PRO A 70 6.69 -22.99 -10.82
C PRO A 70 5.99 -24.34 -10.77
N GLN A 71 6.06 -25.09 -11.87
CA GLN A 71 5.35 -26.36 -12.01
C GLN A 71 5.74 -27.33 -10.89
N GLU A 72 6.99 -27.27 -10.45
CA GLU A 72 7.55 -28.05 -9.35
C GLU A 72 6.87 -27.74 -8.02
N VAL A 73 6.58 -26.47 -7.74
CA VAL A 73 5.87 -26.04 -6.52
C VAL A 73 4.41 -26.48 -6.57
N ILE A 74 3.78 -26.40 -7.74
CA ILE A 74 2.41 -26.89 -7.95
C ILE A 74 2.33 -28.40 -7.70
N ILE A 75 3.27 -29.17 -8.25
CA ILE A 75 3.36 -30.63 -8.05
C ILE A 75 3.59 -30.94 -6.57
N ALA A 76 4.51 -30.24 -5.90
CA ALA A 76 4.78 -30.45 -4.48
C ALA A 76 3.56 -30.14 -3.61
N MET A 77 2.87 -29.02 -3.85
CA MET A 77 1.64 -28.67 -3.13
C MET A 77 0.53 -29.70 -3.37
N ARG A 78 0.34 -30.15 -4.61
CA ARG A 78 -0.60 -31.23 -4.94
C ARG A 78 -0.30 -32.53 -4.19
N GLY A 79 0.99 -32.88 -4.05
CA GLY A 79 1.43 -34.03 -3.26
C GLY A 79 1.18 -33.86 -1.75
N ILE A 80 1.49 -32.69 -1.19
CA ILE A 80 1.29 -32.40 0.25
C ILE A 80 -0.19 -32.50 0.62
N PHE A 81 -1.06 -31.89 -0.19
CA PHE A 81 -2.50 -31.88 0.04
C PHE A 81 -3.22 -33.12 -0.51
N LYS A 82 -2.48 -34.07 -1.11
CA LYS A 82 -3.04 -35.28 -1.71
C LYS A 82 -4.18 -35.00 -2.69
N LEU A 83 -4.07 -33.91 -3.46
CA LEU A 83 -5.13 -33.47 -4.37
C LEU A 83 -5.34 -34.43 -5.54
N ASP A 84 -4.32 -35.20 -5.91
CA ASP A 84 -4.35 -36.19 -6.99
C ASP A 84 -4.45 -37.63 -6.44
N ASP A 85 -4.94 -37.81 -5.21
CA ASP A 85 -5.11 -39.14 -4.62
C ASP A 85 -6.28 -39.86 -5.28
N SER A 86 -5.94 -40.77 -6.21
CA SER A 86 -6.91 -41.61 -6.91
C SER A 86 -7.71 -42.51 -5.97
N GLY A 87 -7.17 -42.83 -4.78
CA GLY A 87 -7.90 -43.58 -3.77
C GLY A 87 -8.99 -42.74 -3.10
N ALA A 88 -8.66 -41.48 -2.77
CA ALA A 88 -9.62 -40.55 -2.16
C ALA A 88 -10.79 -40.23 -3.11
N THR A 89 -10.50 -40.02 -4.39
CA THR A 89 -11.54 -39.78 -5.42
C THR A 89 -12.45 -41.00 -5.62
N VAL A 90 -11.91 -42.22 -5.65
CA VAL A 90 -12.73 -43.44 -5.73
C VAL A 90 -13.64 -43.60 -4.50
N VAL A 91 -13.13 -43.27 -3.31
CA VAL A 91 -13.93 -43.30 -2.08
C VAL A 91 -15.03 -42.23 -2.13
N GLU A 92 -14.71 -41.00 -2.56
CA GLU A 92 -15.70 -39.93 -2.76
C GLU A 92 -16.79 -40.35 -3.75
N ASP A 93 -16.43 -40.88 -4.91
CA ASP A 93 -17.36 -41.36 -5.92
C ASP A 93 -18.25 -42.50 -5.39
N THR A 94 -17.68 -43.40 -4.60
CA THR A 94 -18.42 -44.50 -3.97
C THR A 94 -19.40 -43.96 -2.92
N LEU A 95 -19.00 -42.96 -2.14
CA LEU A 95 -19.87 -42.31 -1.14
C LEU A 95 -20.98 -41.50 -1.80
N LEU A 96 -20.70 -40.79 -2.89
CA LEU A 96 -21.69 -40.10 -3.71
C LEU A 96 -22.70 -41.07 -4.31
N LEU A 97 -22.21 -42.19 -4.86
CA LEU A 97 -23.06 -43.25 -5.39
C LEU A 97 -23.91 -43.90 -4.31
N HIS A 98 -23.35 -44.11 -3.11
CA HIS A 98 -24.05 -44.75 -2.00
C HIS A 98 -25.06 -43.83 -1.31
N GLY A 99 -24.79 -42.52 -1.26
CA GLY A 99 -25.65 -41.50 -0.64
C GLY A 99 -26.92 -41.19 -1.43
N GLY A 100 -27.00 -41.60 -2.70
CA GLY A 100 -28.15 -41.34 -3.57
C GLY A 100 -28.30 -39.86 -3.97
N GLY A 101 -29.07 -39.58 -5.03
CA GLY A 101 -29.17 -38.26 -5.68
C GLY A 101 -29.68 -37.08 -4.84
N GLY A 102 -29.98 -37.28 -3.54
CA GLY A 102 -30.38 -36.23 -2.60
C GLY A 102 -29.31 -35.79 -1.60
N ALA A 103 -28.12 -36.43 -1.58
CA ALA A 103 -27.06 -36.11 -0.61
C ALA A 103 -26.30 -34.79 -0.90
N LEU A 104 -26.53 -34.19 -2.08
CA LEU A 104 -25.89 -32.95 -2.54
C LEU A 104 -26.87 -31.77 -2.65
N GLU A 105 -27.94 -31.73 -1.87
CA GLU A 105 -28.63 -30.45 -1.66
C GLU A 105 -27.69 -29.51 -0.89
N VAL A 106 -26.80 -28.87 -1.63
CA VAL A 106 -26.17 -27.62 -1.24
C VAL A 106 -27.33 -26.64 -1.15
N ASP A 107 -27.71 -26.27 0.07
CA ASP A 107 -28.55 -25.11 0.33
C ASP A 107 -27.84 -23.87 -0.23
N ASN A 108 -28.02 -23.64 -1.52
CA ASN A 108 -27.58 -22.45 -2.20
C ASN A 108 -28.61 -21.38 -1.87
N GLY A 109 -28.45 -20.80 -0.67
CA GLY A 109 -29.31 -19.81 -0.06
C GLY A 109 -30.18 -19.05 -1.06
N GLN A 110 -31.39 -19.57 -1.26
CA GLN A 110 -32.46 -18.84 -1.88
C GLN A 110 -33.08 -17.97 -0.78
N ASP A 111 -32.37 -16.90 -0.44
CA ASP A 111 -33.04 -15.74 0.13
C ASP A 111 -33.92 -15.16 -0.98
N ALA A 112 -35.18 -15.57 -0.91
CA ALA A 112 -36.28 -14.98 -1.63
C ALA A 112 -36.40 -13.48 -1.30
N ILE A 113 -36.87 -12.75 -2.32
CA ILE A 113 -37.18 -11.31 -2.37
C ILE A 113 -37.88 -10.79 -1.11
#